data_AF-A0A8T4HRG4-F1
#
_entry.id   AF-A0A8T4HRG4-F1
#
_cell.length_a   1.000
_cell.length_b   1.000
_cell.length_c   1.000
_cell.angle_alpha   90.00
_cell.angle_beta   90.00
_cell.angle_gamma   90.00
#
_symmetry.space_group_name_H-M   'P 1'
#
loop_
_entity.id
_entity.type
_entity.pdbx_description
1 polymer ?
#
loop_
_entity_poly.entity_id
_entity_poly.type
_entity_poly.pdbx_seq_one_letter_code
_entity_poly.pdbx_strand_id
1 'polypeptide(L)'
;MAALADQLTAAGATRSRRWDDAFSSVPRHLFVPRWYEQETTERGIAVWRERQAITDADLTAVYRDQTLVTALDPATAEQVDDTAWTGIPTSSSTLPSLMAGMLEDLAVEDGMRVLEIGTGTGYNAALLSCRLGEHLVYSVDVDPALVETARQRLAEAGHVPQLAVGDGSHGHPAECTFDRIIATCSVPALPAAWLGQSRPGTVVLTDVDLGVEGGLVRLTVDNQGRALGRFTGTSGRFMAARTDAAGYAPPQRTERAPAVETRRTTVTAADLRANYPFRLLLAFHLPSTQLVYHVDDAGTMALQLQRADGSWARAPLTADGPATVTYGGDPGLWREVEAAWRWWTHAGRPAQDQFAYVLEADGRVHVRHIPDGARWDLPARA
;
A
#
# COMPACT_ATOMS: atom_id res chain seq x y z
N MET A 1 19.62 13.33 9.50
CA MET A 1 19.88 13.05 8.06
C MET A 1 20.90 11.95 7.90
N ALA A 2 22.20 12.18 8.14
CA ALA A 2 23.25 11.15 8.02
C ALA A 2 22.91 9.85 8.79
N ALA A 3 22.43 9.97 10.04
CA ALA A 3 22.03 8.81 10.83
C ALA A 3 20.91 7.95 10.22
N LEU A 4 19.95 8.56 9.49
CA LEU A 4 18.91 7.79 8.80
C LEU A 4 19.50 7.09 7.59
N ALA A 5 20.29 7.78 6.76
CA ALA A 5 20.92 7.17 5.60
C ALA A 5 21.81 5.98 6.00
N ASP A 6 22.65 6.15 7.04
CA ASP A 6 23.48 5.07 7.58
C ASP A 6 22.65 3.87 8.06
N GLN A 7 21.50 4.12 8.70
CA GLN A 7 20.57 3.06 9.12
C GLN A 7 19.97 2.34 7.92
N LEU A 8 19.61 3.06 6.85
CA LEU A 8 19.06 2.47 5.63
C LEU A 8 20.09 1.59 4.91
N THR A 9 21.34 2.06 4.80
CA THR A 9 22.43 1.28 4.21
C THR A 9 22.72 0.03 5.06
N ALA A 10 22.79 0.18 6.38
CA ALA A 10 23.03 -0.94 7.30
C ALA A 10 21.92 -1.99 7.28
N ALA A 11 20.67 -1.56 7.08
CA ALA A 11 19.52 -2.44 6.89
C ALA A 11 19.43 -3.04 5.48
N GLY A 12 20.29 -2.62 4.54
CA GLY A 12 20.27 -3.04 3.14
C GLY A 12 19.09 -2.47 2.34
N ALA A 13 18.40 -1.46 2.86
CA ALA A 13 17.26 -0.81 2.20
C ALA A 13 17.73 0.04 1.00
N THR A 14 18.83 0.78 1.18
CA THR A 14 19.62 1.35 0.08
C THR A 14 20.76 0.40 -0.28
N ARG A 15 20.97 0.25 -1.59
CA ARG A 15 21.92 -0.69 -2.21
C ARG A 15 22.90 0.02 -3.13
N SER A 16 22.69 1.30 -3.39
CA SER A 16 23.50 2.13 -4.25
C SER A 16 23.84 3.45 -3.57
N ARG A 17 25.09 3.89 -3.77
CA ARG A 17 25.59 5.16 -3.24
C ARG A 17 24.74 6.37 -3.66
N ARG A 18 24.17 6.34 -4.86
CA ARG A 18 23.35 7.46 -5.37
C ARG A 18 22.06 7.64 -4.57
N TRP A 19 21.47 6.55 -4.06
CA TRP A 19 20.32 6.64 -3.17
C TRP A 19 20.75 7.00 -1.74
N ASP A 20 21.88 6.49 -1.24
CA ASP A 20 22.45 6.94 0.05
C ASP A 20 22.69 8.47 0.07
N ASP A 21 23.28 9.00 -1.01
CA ASP A 21 23.55 10.42 -1.18
C ASP A 21 22.23 11.23 -1.20
N ALA A 22 21.18 10.74 -1.87
CA ALA A 22 19.87 11.39 -1.91
C ALA A 22 19.20 11.44 -0.53
N PHE A 23 19.14 10.32 0.19
CA PHE A 23 18.57 10.26 1.55
C PHE A 23 19.38 11.09 2.57
N SER A 24 20.69 11.21 2.36
CA SER A 24 21.56 12.07 3.18
C SER A 24 21.39 13.56 2.89
N SER A 25 20.97 13.92 1.68
CA SER A 25 20.91 15.31 1.21
C SER A 25 19.52 15.93 1.33
N VAL A 26 18.45 15.14 1.14
CA VAL A 26 17.08 15.66 1.17
C VAL A 26 16.57 15.80 2.61
N PRO A 27 16.23 17.03 3.08
CA PRO A 27 15.84 17.26 4.46
C PRO A 27 14.39 16.83 4.73
N ARG A 28 14.17 15.56 5.08
CA ARG A 28 12.83 15.00 5.41
C ARG A 28 11.98 15.88 6.33
N HIS A 29 12.58 16.61 7.28
CA HIS A 29 11.85 17.51 8.19
C HIS A 29 11.17 18.69 7.51
N LEU A 30 11.66 19.17 6.35
CA LEU A 30 10.93 20.18 5.56
C LEU A 30 9.62 19.61 4.99
N PHE A 31 9.61 18.31 4.70
CA PHE A 31 8.46 17.62 4.13
C PHE A 31 7.46 17.11 5.18
N VAL A 32 7.90 16.96 6.43
CA VAL A 32 7.07 16.49 7.56
C VAL A 32 7.24 17.41 8.77
N PRO A 33 6.82 18.70 8.68
CA PRO A 33 6.91 19.61 9.82
C PRO A 33 5.88 19.29 10.92
N ARG A 34 4.83 18.53 10.56
CA ARG A 34 3.79 18.02 11.46
C ARG A 34 3.37 16.62 11.03
N TRP A 35 3.01 15.78 12.00
CA TRP A 35 2.49 14.43 11.74
C TRP A 35 1.55 13.99 12.87
N TYR A 36 0.89 12.86 12.67
CA TYR A 36 0.01 12.23 13.64
C TYR A 36 0.57 10.87 14.06
N GLU A 37 0.59 10.63 15.37
CA GLU A 37 0.94 9.34 15.97
C GLU A 37 -0.32 8.67 16.50
N GLN A 38 -0.44 7.36 16.26
CA GLN A 38 -1.57 6.62 16.79
C GLN A 38 -1.37 6.30 18.27
N GLU A 39 -2.34 6.67 19.09
CA GLU A 39 -2.42 6.34 20.51
C GLU A 39 -3.74 5.60 20.78
N THR A 40 -3.76 4.76 21.81
CA THR A 40 -5.01 4.16 22.30
C THR A 40 -5.34 4.79 23.64
N THR A 41 -6.53 5.38 23.74
CA THR A 41 -7.03 5.96 24.99
C THR A 41 -7.28 4.88 26.05
N GLU A 42 -7.45 5.28 27.31
CA GLU A 42 -7.83 4.37 28.41
C GLU A 42 -9.13 3.59 28.13
N ARG A 43 -9.97 4.09 27.21
CA ARG A 43 -11.22 3.46 26.76
C ARG A 43 -11.06 2.55 25.54
N GLY A 44 -9.84 2.30 25.09
CA GLY A 44 -9.56 1.46 23.92
C GLY A 44 -9.83 2.13 22.57
N ILE A 45 -10.12 3.43 22.54
CA ILE A 45 -10.37 4.17 21.29
C ILE A 45 -9.02 4.60 20.71
N ALA A 46 -8.78 4.26 19.44
CA ALA A 46 -7.63 4.74 18.69
C ALA A 46 -7.82 6.21 18.30
N VAL A 47 -6.82 7.03 18.63
CA VAL A 47 -6.77 8.45 18.30
C VAL A 47 -5.44 8.79 17.63
N TRP A 48 -5.42 9.87 16.87
CA TRP A 48 -4.28 10.40 16.15
C TRP A 48 -3.82 11.68 16.84
N ARG A 49 -2.69 11.64 17.54
CA ARG A 49 -2.13 12.80 18.24
C ARG A 49 -1.16 13.55 17.33
N GLU A 50 -1.41 14.84 17.11
CA GLU A 50 -0.51 15.69 16.32
C GLU A 50 0.78 15.94 17.09
N ARG A 51 1.87 15.90 16.33
CA ARG A 51 3.24 16.24 16.71
C ARG A 51 3.77 17.27 15.72
N GLN A 52 4.74 18.06 16.16
CA GLN A 52 5.36 19.10 15.35
C GLN A 52 6.87 19.04 15.50
N ALA A 53 7.59 19.30 14.41
CA ALA A 53 9.04 19.30 14.36
C ALA A 53 9.62 20.66 14.82
N ILE A 54 9.47 21.00 16.10
CA ILE A 54 9.89 22.31 16.64
C ILE A 54 11.30 22.24 17.24
N THR A 55 11.62 21.14 17.94
CA THR A 55 12.87 20.95 18.67
C THR A 55 13.78 19.92 18.00
N ASP A 56 15.07 19.88 18.38
CA ASP A 56 16.01 18.84 17.91
C ASP A 56 15.55 17.42 18.27
N ALA A 57 14.85 17.25 19.38
CA ALA A 57 14.27 15.98 19.77
C ALA A 57 13.15 15.56 18.79
N ASP A 58 12.33 16.50 18.33
CA ASP A 58 11.27 16.24 17.35
C ASP A 58 11.85 15.91 15.98
N LEU A 59 12.96 16.55 15.58
CA LEU A 59 13.69 16.19 14.37
C LEU A 59 14.14 14.73 14.40
N THR A 60 14.58 14.24 15.56
CA THR A 60 14.95 12.82 15.71
C THR A 60 13.77 11.89 15.41
N ALA A 61 12.55 12.26 15.81
CA ALA A 61 11.34 11.48 15.49
C ALA A 61 11.06 11.46 13.98
N VAL A 62 11.21 12.59 13.29
CA VAL A 62 11.01 12.68 11.83
C VAL A 62 12.00 11.79 11.05
N TYR A 63 13.21 11.58 11.57
CA TYR A 63 14.21 10.71 10.95
C TYR A 63 14.15 9.25 11.40
N ARG A 64 13.13 8.82 12.15
CA ARG A 64 12.93 7.38 12.44
C ARG A 64 12.45 6.64 11.19
N ASP A 65 12.82 5.36 11.12
CA ASP A 65 12.32 4.44 10.10
C ASP A 65 10.87 4.01 10.38
N GLN A 66 9.96 4.98 10.35
CA GLN A 66 8.54 4.82 10.62
C GLN A 66 7.72 5.64 9.62
N THR A 67 6.52 5.14 9.32
CA THR A 67 5.51 5.90 8.59
C THR A 67 4.93 6.97 9.51
N LEU A 68 4.89 8.21 9.01
CA LEU A 68 4.33 9.36 9.73
C LEU A 68 3.06 9.80 9.00
N VAL A 69 1.90 9.69 9.65
CA VAL A 69 0.63 10.15 9.08
C VAL A 69 0.64 11.67 9.01
N THR A 70 0.27 12.27 7.88
CA THR A 70 0.41 13.72 7.64
C THR A 70 -0.90 14.42 7.33
N ALA A 71 -1.96 13.66 7.01
CA ALA A 71 -3.30 14.18 6.85
C ALA A 71 -4.34 13.14 7.29
N LEU A 72 -5.45 13.63 7.82
CA LEU A 72 -6.67 12.88 8.12
C LEU A 72 -7.78 13.37 7.19
N ASP A 73 -8.73 12.49 6.89
CA ASP A 73 -9.94 12.80 6.14
C ASP A 73 -10.79 13.82 6.91
N PRO A 74 -10.98 15.05 6.40
CA PRO A 74 -11.76 16.08 7.08
C PRO A 74 -13.22 15.68 7.34
N ALA A 75 -13.79 14.77 6.55
CA ALA A 75 -15.16 14.30 6.74
C ALA A 75 -15.31 13.30 7.90
N THR A 76 -14.21 12.73 8.38
CA THR A 76 -14.22 11.74 9.48
C THR A 76 -13.41 12.18 10.70
N ALA A 77 -12.60 13.23 10.57
CA ALA A 77 -11.77 13.73 11.64
C ALA A 77 -12.60 14.50 12.67
N GLU A 78 -12.71 13.94 13.88
CA GLU A 78 -13.34 14.62 15.02
C GLU A 78 -12.29 14.92 16.07
N GLN A 79 -12.26 16.16 16.57
CA GLN A 79 -11.31 16.56 17.61
C GLN A 79 -11.71 15.93 18.95
N VAL A 80 -10.75 15.27 19.60
CA VAL A 80 -10.89 14.63 20.91
C VAL A 80 -10.34 15.55 22.01
N ASP A 81 -9.17 16.14 21.77
CA ASP A 81 -8.53 17.13 22.65
C ASP A 81 -7.75 18.17 21.81
N ASP A 82 -7.03 19.09 22.45
CA ASP A 82 -6.26 20.17 21.80
C ASP A 82 -5.30 19.66 20.71
N THR A 83 -4.83 18.42 20.81
CA THR A 83 -3.82 17.82 19.95
C THR A 83 -4.17 16.43 19.46
N ALA A 84 -5.41 15.96 19.64
CA ALA A 84 -5.80 14.60 19.27
C ALA A 84 -7.11 14.58 18.48
N TRP A 85 -7.18 13.71 17.47
CA TRP A 85 -8.33 13.52 16.61
C TRP A 85 -8.66 12.05 16.41
N THR A 86 -9.91 11.73 16.12
CA THR A 86 -10.29 10.50 15.43
C THR A 86 -10.12 10.69 13.92
N GLY A 87 -10.46 9.68 13.12
CA GLY A 87 -10.57 9.81 11.67
C GLY A 87 -9.66 8.87 10.89
N ILE A 88 -9.84 8.90 9.58
CA ILE A 88 -9.16 8.03 8.63
C ILE A 88 -7.96 8.78 8.03
N PRO A 89 -6.73 8.24 8.11
CA PRO A 89 -5.58 8.81 7.42
C PRO A 89 -5.78 8.88 5.91
N THR A 90 -5.44 10.02 5.31
CA THR A 90 -5.50 10.26 3.84
C THR A 90 -4.14 10.54 3.21
N SER A 91 -3.11 10.80 4.03
CA SER A 91 -1.75 10.99 3.58
C SER A 91 -0.74 10.61 4.66
N SER A 92 0.43 10.12 4.25
CA SER A 92 1.55 9.86 5.14
C SER A 92 2.88 10.06 4.41
N SER A 93 3.93 10.38 5.17
CA SER A 93 5.31 10.10 4.75
C SER A 93 5.64 8.65 5.11
N THR A 94 5.61 7.77 4.10
CA THR A 94 5.90 6.32 4.22
C THR A 94 7.25 6.07 4.89
N LEU A 95 7.36 4.94 5.61
CA LEU A 95 8.61 4.52 6.24
C LEU A 95 9.80 4.57 5.25
N PRO A 96 10.91 5.23 5.63
CA PRO A 96 12.09 5.41 4.78
C PRO A 96 12.65 4.12 4.18
N SER A 97 12.72 3.01 4.92
CA SER A 97 13.31 1.76 4.42
C SER A 97 12.47 1.11 3.32
N LEU A 98 11.14 1.15 3.43
CA LEU A 98 10.25 0.73 2.36
C LEU A 98 10.46 1.62 1.13
N MET A 99 10.50 2.94 1.31
CA MET A 99 10.66 3.86 0.19
C MET A 99 12.03 3.69 -0.50
N ALA A 100 13.11 3.55 0.27
CA ALA A 100 14.43 3.25 -0.25
C ALA A 100 14.44 1.94 -1.05
N GLY A 101 13.86 0.88 -0.50
CA GLY A 101 13.72 -0.40 -1.20
C GLY A 101 12.95 -0.28 -2.52
N MET A 102 11.85 0.49 -2.51
CA MET A 102 11.05 0.77 -3.71
C MET A 102 11.84 1.57 -4.75
N LEU A 103 12.56 2.61 -4.35
CA LEU A 103 13.37 3.43 -5.24
C LEU A 103 14.54 2.65 -5.86
N GLU A 104 15.15 1.75 -5.09
CA GLU A 104 16.15 0.81 -5.60
C GLU A 104 15.53 -0.19 -6.59
N ASP A 105 14.36 -0.75 -6.29
CA ASP A 105 13.66 -1.68 -7.18
C ASP A 105 13.12 -1.00 -8.45
N LEU A 106 12.80 0.29 -8.37
CA LEU A 106 12.44 1.11 -9.53
C LEU A 106 13.61 1.17 -10.54
N ALA A 107 14.85 0.98 -10.08
CA ALA A 107 16.04 0.87 -10.91
C ALA A 107 16.15 2.02 -11.93
N VAL A 108 16.12 3.26 -11.43
CA VAL A 108 16.23 4.46 -12.26
C VAL A 108 17.66 4.67 -12.75
N GLU A 109 17.81 5.07 -14.01
CA GLU A 109 19.07 5.43 -14.63
C GLU A 109 19.05 6.90 -15.07
N ASP A 110 20.22 7.46 -15.34
CA ASP A 110 20.34 8.87 -15.72
C ASP A 110 19.62 9.13 -17.04
N GLY A 111 18.85 10.22 -17.11
CA GLY A 111 18.05 10.58 -18.29
C GLY A 111 16.67 9.93 -18.37
N MET A 112 16.31 9.04 -17.43
CA MET A 112 14.98 8.43 -17.38
C MET A 112 13.93 9.38 -16.82
N ARG A 113 12.74 9.41 -17.43
CA ARG A 113 11.58 10.14 -16.87
C ARG A 113 10.79 9.26 -15.90
N VAL A 114 10.46 9.81 -14.74
CA VAL A 114 9.70 9.13 -13.69
C VAL A 114 8.36 9.81 -13.47
N LEU A 115 7.30 9.02 -13.43
CA LEU A 115 6.00 9.41 -12.90
C LEU A 115 5.82 8.82 -11.49
N GLU A 116 5.59 9.70 -10.52
CA GLU A 116 5.10 9.36 -9.19
C GLU A 116 3.57 9.57 -9.13
N ILE A 117 2.85 8.56 -8.66
CA ILE A 117 1.44 8.65 -8.30
C ILE A 117 1.33 8.76 -6.78
N GLY A 118 0.83 9.91 -6.29
CA GLY A 118 0.75 10.25 -4.88
C GLY A 118 1.87 11.20 -4.45
N THR A 119 1.78 12.47 -4.83
CA THR A 119 2.74 13.52 -4.40
C THR A 119 2.84 13.59 -2.87
N GLY A 120 1.70 13.51 -2.17
CA GLY A 120 1.62 13.56 -0.71
C GLY A 120 2.38 14.76 -0.12
N THR A 121 3.40 14.47 0.67
CA THR A 121 4.24 15.51 1.30
C THR A 121 5.25 16.16 0.36
N GLY A 122 5.56 15.52 -0.78
CA GLY A 122 6.64 15.89 -1.70
C GLY A 122 8.01 15.25 -1.39
N TYR A 123 8.15 14.49 -0.29
CA TYR A 123 9.47 13.95 0.10
C TYR A 123 10.05 13.00 -0.94
N ASN A 124 9.25 12.10 -1.50
CA ASN A 124 9.74 11.13 -2.49
C ASN A 124 10.01 11.80 -3.86
N ALA A 125 9.17 12.76 -4.28
CA ALA A 125 9.48 13.64 -5.42
C ALA A 125 10.83 14.36 -5.24
N ALA A 126 11.17 14.81 -4.02
CA ALA A 126 12.45 15.44 -3.73
C ALA A 126 13.62 14.45 -3.84
N LEU A 127 13.47 13.22 -3.32
CA LEU A 127 14.47 12.14 -3.48
C LEU A 127 14.72 11.82 -4.95
N LEU A 128 13.66 11.68 -5.74
CA LEU A 128 13.73 11.47 -7.19
C LEU A 128 14.41 12.66 -7.89
N SER A 129 14.07 13.89 -7.52
CA SER A 129 14.64 15.11 -8.09
C SER A 129 16.12 15.24 -7.78
N CYS A 130 16.54 14.89 -6.56
CA CYS A 130 17.94 14.80 -6.18
C CYS A 130 18.69 13.73 -6.98
N ARG A 131 18.06 12.57 -7.24
CA ARG A 131 18.66 11.44 -7.96
C ARG A 131 18.78 11.67 -9.48
N LEU A 132 17.79 12.28 -10.12
CA LEU A 132 17.67 12.34 -11.59
C LEU A 132 17.77 13.77 -12.16
N GLY A 133 17.52 14.77 -11.33
CA GLY A 133 17.20 16.13 -11.78
C GLY A 133 15.69 16.35 -11.89
N GLU A 134 15.21 17.44 -11.33
CA GLU A 134 13.79 17.81 -11.21
C GLU A 134 13.00 17.80 -12.53
N HIS A 135 13.63 18.12 -13.65
CA HIS A 135 12.99 18.16 -14.97
C HIS A 135 12.59 16.78 -15.53
N LEU A 136 13.08 15.70 -14.92
CA LEU A 136 12.71 14.33 -15.26
C LEU A 136 11.67 13.73 -14.31
N VAL A 137 11.23 14.48 -13.30
CA VAL A 137 10.32 14.01 -12.26
C VAL A 137 8.96 14.65 -12.44
N TYR A 138 7.94 13.79 -12.54
CA TYR A 138 6.54 14.14 -12.64
C TYR A 138 5.82 13.52 -11.46
N SER A 139 4.95 14.27 -10.79
CA SER A 139 4.21 13.76 -9.63
C SER A 139 2.79 14.31 -9.63
N VAL A 140 1.82 13.44 -9.36
CA VAL A 140 0.39 13.79 -9.34
C VAL A 140 -0.22 13.41 -8.00
N ASP A 141 -1.06 14.28 -7.46
CA ASP A 141 -1.92 13.96 -6.30
C ASP A 141 -3.32 14.51 -6.55
N VAL A 142 -4.32 13.87 -5.98
CA VAL A 142 -5.71 14.27 -6.14
C VAL A 142 -6.06 15.48 -5.28
N ASP A 143 -5.30 15.70 -4.20
CA ASP A 143 -5.56 16.77 -3.24
C ASP A 143 -4.79 18.05 -3.60
N PRO A 144 -5.47 19.13 -4.04
CA PRO A 144 -4.82 20.38 -4.41
C PRO A 144 -4.05 21.03 -3.26
N ALA A 145 -4.47 20.86 -2.00
CA ALA A 145 -3.79 21.44 -0.85
C ALA A 145 -2.47 20.72 -0.57
N LEU A 146 -2.42 19.40 -0.75
CA LEU A 146 -1.18 18.62 -0.67
C LEU A 146 -0.21 19.01 -1.77
N VAL A 147 -0.68 19.12 -3.03
CA VAL A 147 0.18 19.52 -4.15
C VAL A 147 0.76 20.91 -3.95
N GLU A 148 -0.04 21.88 -3.50
CA GLU A 148 0.44 23.25 -3.21
C GLU A 148 1.50 23.25 -2.11
N THR A 149 1.23 22.55 -1.01
CA THR A 149 2.17 22.44 0.11
C THR A 149 3.46 21.76 -0.30
N ALA A 150 3.38 20.67 -1.07
CA ALA A 150 4.53 19.96 -1.60
C ALA A 150 5.37 20.86 -2.51
N ARG A 151 4.73 21.67 -3.38
CA ARG A 151 5.44 22.61 -4.27
C ARG A 151 6.30 23.61 -3.50
N GLN A 152 5.77 24.17 -2.43
CA GLN A 152 6.50 25.14 -1.59
C GLN A 152 7.71 24.48 -0.93
N ARG A 153 7.52 23.31 -0.33
CA ARG A 153 8.60 22.55 0.35
C ARG A 153 9.66 22.04 -0.62
N LEU A 154 9.25 21.60 -1.82
CA LEU A 154 10.16 21.22 -2.89
C LEU A 154 11.01 22.43 -3.30
N ALA A 155 10.40 23.61 -3.52
CA ALA A 155 11.13 24.82 -3.87
C ALA A 155 12.10 25.26 -2.76
N GLU A 156 11.71 25.15 -1.49
CA GLU A 156 12.60 25.38 -0.33
C GLU A 156 13.79 24.40 -0.31
N ALA A 157 13.57 23.15 -0.71
CA ALA A 157 14.62 22.15 -0.88
C ALA A 157 15.43 22.31 -2.17
N GLY A 158 15.14 23.33 -3.00
CA GLY A 158 15.84 23.60 -4.25
C GLY A 158 15.40 22.73 -5.43
N HIS A 159 14.17 22.22 -5.41
CA HIS A 159 13.60 21.36 -6.45
C HIS A 159 12.28 21.92 -7.00
N VAL A 160 12.12 21.89 -8.33
CA VAL A 160 10.90 22.32 -9.04
C VAL A 160 10.47 21.26 -10.07
N PRO A 161 10.04 20.05 -9.62
CA PRO A 161 9.55 19.01 -10.52
C PRO A 161 8.18 19.37 -11.12
N GLN A 162 7.73 18.57 -12.09
CA GLN A 162 6.44 18.75 -12.74
C GLN A 162 5.32 18.19 -11.86
N LEU A 163 4.63 19.05 -11.11
CA LEU A 163 3.53 18.66 -10.24
C LEU A 163 2.16 18.89 -10.90
N ALA A 164 1.22 17.96 -10.69
CA ALA A 164 -0.15 18.08 -11.15
C ALA A 164 -1.17 17.75 -10.04
N VAL A 165 -2.33 18.40 -10.13
CA VAL A 165 -3.53 18.03 -9.35
C VAL A 165 -4.41 17.18 -10.25
N GLY A 166 -4.77 15.98 -9.80
CA GLY A 166 -5.69 15.10 -10.53
C GLY A 166 -5.72 13.68 -9.98
N ASP A 167 -6.71 12.91 -10.45
CA ASP A 167 -6.78 11.48 -10.16
C ASP A 167 -5.65 10.76 -10.89
N GLY A 168 -4.70 10.23 -10.11
CA GLY A 168 -3.55 9.50 -10.59
C GLY A 168 -3.87 8.20 -11.34
N SER A 169 -5.10 7.68 -11.26
CA SER A 169 -5.56 6.56 -12.10
C SER A 169 -5.51 6.91 -13.59
N HIS A 170 -5.62 8.20 -13.93
CA HIS A 170 -5.48 8.73 -15.30
C HIS A 170 -4.02 9.05 -15.69
N GLY A 171 -3.05 8.76 -14.82
CA GLY A 171 -1.64 9.10 -15.01
C GLY A 171 -1.37 10.59 -14.78
N HIS A 172 -0.35 11.13 -15.46
CA HIS A 172 -0.05 12.57 -15.41
C HIS A 172 -0.77 13.31 -16.54
N PRO A 173 -1.30 14.53 -16.35
CA PRO A 173 -1.91 15.30 -17.45
C PRO A 173 -0.92 15.74 -18.54
N ALA A 174 0.38 15.49 -18.37
CA ALA A 174 1.37 15.78 -19.40
C ALA A 174 1.34 14.68 -20.45
N GLU A 175 1.22 15.06 -21.72
CA GLU A 175 1.22 14.13 -22.86
C GLU A 175 2.64 13.60 -23.15
N CYS A 176 3.20 12.82 -22.23
CA CYS A 176 4.52 12.23 -22.37
C CYS A 176 4.54 10.76 -21.89
N THR A 177 5.58 10.05 -22.30
CA THR A 177 5.85 8.68 -21.84
C THR A 177 6.94 8.65 -20.78
N PHE A 178 6.81 7.70 -19.86
CA PHE A 178 7.68 7.51 -18.71
C PHE A 178 8.48 6.21 -18.82
N ASP A 179 9.73 6.28 -18.37
CA ASP A 179 10.59 5.11 -18.21
C ASP A 179 10.23 4.29 -16.97
N ARG A 180 9.69 4.98 -15.97
CA ARG A 180 9.47 4.48 -14.64
C ARG A 180 8.18 5.09 -14.11
N ILE A 181 7.32 4.25 -13.56
CA ILE A 181 6.12 4.67 -12.87
C ILE A 181 6.17 4.07 -11.47
N ILE A 182 6.01 4.90 -10.45
CA ILE A 182 5.96 4.47 -9.05
C ILE A 182 4.69 5.02 -8.42
N ALA A 183 3.91 4.15 -7.77
CA ALA A 183 2.74 4.58 -7.01
C ALA A 183 3.01 4.41 -5.51
N THR A 184 2.72 5.46 -4.75
CA THR A 184 2.81 5.54 -3.29
C THR A 184 1.42 5.50 -2.64
N CYS A 185 0.46 4.95 -3.38
CA CYS A 185 -0.89 4.58 -2.98
C CYS A 185 -1.19 3.17 -3.54
N SER A 186 -2.16 2.47 -2.94
CA SER A 186 -2.60 1.16 -3.44
C SER A 186 -3.71 1.31 -4.48
N VAL A 187 -3.65 0.49 -5.53
CA VAL A 187 -4.65 0.48 -6.61
C VAL A 187 -5.34 -0.89 -6.68
N PRO A 188 -6.62 -0.97 -7.05
CA PRO A 188 -7.33 -2.26 -7.15
C PRO A 188 -6.81 -3.12 -8.29
N ALA A 189 -6.27 -2.49 -9.33
CA ALA A 189 -5.57 -3.06 -10.47
C ALA A 189 -4.70 -1.98 -11.11
N LEU A 190 -3.77 -2.36 -11.98
CA LEU A 190 -2.94 -1.40 -12.71
C LEU A 190 -3.80 -0.58 -13.70
N PRO A 191 -3.87 0.76 -13.58
CA PRO A 191 -4.69 1.57 -14.48
C PRO A 191 -4.22 1.54 -15.94
N ALA A 192 -5.16 1.52 -16.88
CA ALA A 192 -4.86 1.52 -18.32
C ALA A 192 -4.07 2.77 -18.77
N ALA A 193 -4.32 3.91 -18.13
CA ALA A 193 -3.62 5.15 -18.46
C ALA A 193 -2.10 5.05 -18.20
N TRP A 194 -1.68 4.27 -17.19
CA TRP A 194 -0.25 4.07 -16.91
C TRP A 194 0.43 3.29 -18.03
N LEU A 195 -0.25 2.30 -18.62
CA LEU A 195 0.23 1.62 -19.82
C LEU A 195 0.26 2.56 -21.02
N GLY A 196 -0.77 3.40 -21.18
CA GLY A 196 -0.82 4.43 -22.23
C GLY A 196 0.31 5.45 -22.16
N GLN A 197 0.84 5.71 -20.95
CA GLN A 197 1.99 6.58 -20.71
C GLN A 197 3.31 5.82 -20.54
N SER A 198 3.33 4.53 -20.90
CA SER A 198 4.53 3.69 -20.87
C SER A 198 5.11 3.49 -22.27
N ARG A 199 6.35 3.01 -22.32
CA ARG A 199 7.01 2.46 -23.50
C ARG A 199 7.47 1.02 -23.22
N PRO A 200 7.80 0.22 -24.25
CA PRO A 200 8.40 -1.08 -24.02
C PRO A 200 9.67 -0.92 -23.16
N GLY A 201 9.77 -1.71 -22.09
CA GLY A 201 10.82 -1.61 -21.07
C GLY A 201 10.50 -0.69 -19.89
N THR A 202 9.38 0.04 -19.89
CA THR A 202 8.95 0.81 -18.72
C THR A 202 8.76 -0.11 -17.52
N VAL A 203 9.33 0.27 -16.39
CA VAL A 203 9.11 -0.43 -15.12
C VAL A 203 8.01 0.29 -14.35
N VAL A 204 7.03 -0.48 -13.89
CA VAL A 204 5.96 0.01 -13.02
C VAL A 204 6.08 -0.66 -11.67
N LEU A 205 6.16 0.14 -10.60
CA LEU A 205 6.22 -0.32 -9.22
C LEU A 205 5.00 0.22 -8.48
N THR A 206 4.10 -0.66 -8.05
CA THR A 206 2.84 -0.25 -7.42
C THR A 206 2.36 -1.30 -6.42
N ASP A 207 1.58 -0.88 -5.43
CA ASP A 207 0.91 -1.78 -4.50
C ASP A 207 -0.50 -2.10 -5.04
N VAL A 208 -0.80 -3.37 -5.24
CA VAL A 208 -2.14 -3.80 -5.67
C VAL A 208 -2.95 -4.27 -4.46
N ASP A 209 -4.15 -3.73 -4.27
CA ASP A 209 -5.09 -4.19 -3.25
C ASP A 209 -6.05 -5.24 -3.83
N LEU A 210 -5.97 -6.47 -3.31
CA LEU A 210 -6.80 -7.58 -3.76
C LEU A 210 -7.90 -7.96 -2.75
N GLY A 211 -8.03 -7.20 -1.64
CA GLY A 211 -9.05 -7.37 -0.61
C GLY A 211 -8.50 -8.01 0.66
N VAL A 212 -8.36 -9.34 0.68
CA VAL A 212 -7.88 -10.07 1.88
C VAL A 212 -6.45 -9.63 2.22
N GLU A 213 -5.65 -9.36 1.20
CA GLU A 213 -4.29 -8.85 1.28
C GLU A 213 -3.94 -8.22 -0.07
N GLY A 214 -2.93 -7.36 -0.08
CA GLY A 214 -2.35 -6.78 -1.28
C GLY A 214 -0.87 -7.07 -1.39
N GLY A 215 -0.22 -6.46 -2.36
CA GLY A 215 1.24 -6.53 -2.42
C GLY A 215 1.85 -5.60 -3.45
N LEU A 216 3.09 -5.24 -3.16
CA LEU A 216 3.93 -4.47 -4.05
C LEU A 216 4.33 -5.35 -5.23
N VAL A 217 4.04 -4.90 -6.46
CA VAL A 217 4.42 -5.56 -7.71
C VAL A 217 5.40 -4.70 -8.48
N ARG A 218 6.42 -5.34 -9.04
CA ARG A 218 7.35 -4.73 -10.00
C ARG A 218 7.13 -5.35 -11.37
N LEU A 219 6.55 -4.57 -12.27
CA LEU A 219 6.14 -4.99 -13.61
C LEU A 219 7.03 -4.33 -14.66
N THR A 220 7.18 -4.99 -15.80
CA THR A 220 7.80 -4.41 -17.00
C THR A 220 6.79 -4.46 -18.14
N VAL A 221 6.63 -3.33 -18.82
CA VAL A 221 5.77 -3.21 -20.00
C VAL A 221 6.51 -3.78 -21.20
N ASP A 222 5.90 -4.72 -21.91
CA ASP A 222 6.48 -5.33 -23.11
C ASP A 222 6.05 -4.61 -24.41
N ASN A 223 6.55 -5.09 -25.54
CA ASN A 223 6.24 -4.54 -26.86
C ASN A 223 4.80 -4.84 -27.34
N GLN A 224 4.05 -5.67 -26.62
CA GLN A 224 2.66 -6.00 -26.90
C GLN A 224 1.68 -5.21 -26.01
N GLY A 225 2.20 -4.30 -25.17
CA GLY A 225 1.39 -3.51 -24.25
C GLY A 225 0.93 -4.29 -23.01
N ARG A 226 1.55 -5.43 -22.71
CA ARG A 226 1.32 -6.17 -21.46
C ARG A 226 2.24 -5.66 -20.38
N ALA A 227 1.81 -5.72 -19.12
CA ALA A 227 2.68 -5.50 -17.97
C ALA A 227 2.83 -6.80 -17.19
N LEU A 228 4.05 -7.29 -17.07
CA LEU A 228 4.35 -8.57 -16.44
C LEU A 228 5.52 -8.44 -15.47
N GLY A 229 5.45 -9.15 -14.36
CA GLY A 229 6.50 -9.14 -13.36
C GLY A 229 6.11 -9.95 -12.13
N ARG A 230 6.67 -9.60 -10.98
CA ARG A 230 6.46 -10.34 -9.74
C ARG A 230 6.09 -9.42 -8.59
N PHE A 231 5.42 -9.99 -7.60
CA PHE A 231 5.37 -9.37 -6.28
C PHE A 231 6.80 -9.25 -5.74
N THR A 232 7.09 -8.19 -5.01
CA THR A 232 8.39 -8.03 -4.34
C THR A 232 8.40 -8.86 -3.05
N GLY A 233 9.51 -8.88 -2.29
CA GLY A 233 9.57 -9.55 -0.98
C GLY A 233 8.90 -8.77 0.16
N THR A 234 8.54 -7.50 -0.08
CA THR A 234 8.01 -6.57 0.91
C THR A 234 6.59 -6.15 0.54
N SER A 235 5.70 -5.98 1.51
CA SER A 235 4.35 -5.44 1.27
C SER A 235 4.32 -3.95 1.60
N GLY A 236 3.73 -3.14 0.71
CA GLY A 236 3.63 -1.70 0.91
C GLY A 236 2.51 -1.31 1.86
N ARG A 237 1.36 -1.99 1.75
CA ARG A 237 0.11 -1.68 2.48
C ARG A 237 -0.21 -0.20 2.44
N PHE A 238 -0.13 0.36 1.24
CA PHE A 238 -0.36 1.77 1.05
C PHE A 238 -1.84 2.09 1.24
N MET A 239 -2.11 3.33 1.62
CA MET A 239 -3.45 3.92 1.56
C MET A 239 -4.02 3.78 0.15
N ALA A 240 -5.32 3.49 0.03
CA ALA A 240 -5.96 3.33 -1.27
C ALA A 240 -5.91 4.64 -2.07
N ALA A 241 -5.71 4.51 -3.38
CA ALA A 241 -5.79 5.64 -4.30
C ALA A 241 -7.19 6.27 -4.21
N ARG A 242 -7.22 7.59 -4.13
CA ARG A 242 -8.46 8.38 -4.09
C ARG A 242 -8.72 8.98 -5.47
N THR A 243 -9.99 9.00 -5.86
CA THR A 243 -10.44 9.61 -7.13
C THR A 243 -10.81 11.08 -6.99
N ASP A 244 -10.98 11.56 -5.75
CA ASP A 244 -11.20 12.97 -5.42
C ASP A 244 -10.51 13.38 -4.11
N ALA A 245 -10.49 14.68 -3.84
CA ALA A 245 -9.87 15.25 -2.64
C ALA A 245 -10.75 15.13 -1.38
N ALA A 246 -12.04 14.81 -1.51
CA ALA A 246 -13.02 14.89 -0.43
C ALA A 246 -12.88 13.78 0.62
N GLY A 247 -12.10 12.73 0.33
CA GLY A 247 -11.82 11.65 1.27
C GLY A 247 -11.95 10.28 0.62
N TYR A 248 -12.19 9.24 1.42
CA TYR A 248 -12.60 7.95 0.87
C TYR A 248 -14.12 7.91 0.74
N ALA A 249 -14.61 7.37 -0.38
CA ALA A 249 -16.03 7.05 -0.48
C ALA A 249 -16.41 6.12 0.69
N PRO A 250 -17.50 6.41 1.41
CA PRO A 250 -17.93 5.54 2.50
C PRO A 250 -18.16 4.14 1.93
N PRO A 251 -17.57 3.09 2.53
CA PRO A 251 -17.71 1.75 2.00
C PRO A 251 -19.19 1.38 1.98
N GLN A 252 -19.67 0.92 0.81
CA GLN A 252 -21.03 0.42 0.69
C GLN A 252 -21.12 -0.88 1.51
N ARG A 253 -21.60 -0.77 2.75
CA ARG A 253 -21.71 -1.92 3.65
C ARG A 253 -22.95 -2.72 3.26
N THR A 254 -22.76 -3.78 2.49
CA THR A 254 -23.80 -4.80 2.31
C THR A 254 -24.18 -5.36 3.68
N GLU A 255 -25.49 -5.44 3.95
CA GLU A 255 -25.99 -6.01 5.19
C GLU A 255 -25.49 -7.45 5.32
N ARG A 256 -24.99 -7.80 6.51
CA ARG A 256 -24.48 -9.14 6.77
C ARG A 256 -25.63 -10.12 6.79
N ALA A 257 -25.47 -11.24 6.10
CA ALA A 257 -26.37 -12.36 6.27
C ALA A 257 -26.42 -12.82 7.74
N PRO A 258 -27.59 -13.28 8.24
CA PRO A 258 -27.69 -13.78 9.61
C PRO A 258 -26.76 -14.98 9.82
N ALA A 259 -26.32 -15.19 11.05
CA ALA A 259 -25.52 -16.36 11.38
C ALA A 259 -26.37 -17.63 11.23
N VAL A 260 -25.87 -18.62 10.48
CA VAL A 260 -26.64 -19.83 10.12
C VAL A 260 -25.96 -21.13 10.54
N GLU A 261 -24.63 -21.17 10.63
CA GLU A 261 -23.89 -22.42 10.83
C GLU A 261 -22.58 -22.19 11.61
N THR A 262 -22.07 -23.26 12.23
CA THR A 262 -20.73 -23.32 12.81
C THR A 262 -20.00 -24.60 12.37
N ARG A 263 -18.67 -24.55 12.23
CA ARG A 263 -17.87 -25.71 11.82
C ARG A 263 -16.49 -25.70 12.48
N ARG A 264 -15.99 -26.88 12.86
CA ARG A 264 -14.60 -27.04 13.31
C ARG A 264 -13.62 -26.96 12.15
N THR A 265 -12.47 -26.33 12.39
CA THR A 265 -11.37 -26.24 11.44
C THR A 265 -10.03 -26.46 12.13
N THR A 266 -9.04 -26.93 11.37
CA THR A 266 -7.62 -26.97 11.78
C THR A 266 -6.82 -25.79 11.22
N VAL A 267 -7.42 -24.95 10.37
CA VAL A 267 -6.81 -23.72 9.86
C VAL A 267 -7.43 -22.55 10.61
N THR A 268 -6.64 -21.96 11.52
CA THR A 268 -7.12 -21.01 12.52
C THR A 268 -7.03 -19.56 12.03
N ALA A 269 -7.71 -18.64 12.72
CA ALA A 269 -7.50 -17.20 12.50
C ALA A 269 -6.05 -16.76 12.78
N ALA A 270 -5.37 -17.42 13.72
CA ALA A 270 -3.97 -17.16 14.04
C ALA A 270 -3.06 -17.56 12.87
N ASP A 271 -3.34 -18.68 12.19
CA ASP A 271 -2.62 -19.10 10.98
C ASP A 271 -2.73 -18.04 9.87
N LEU A 272 -3.94 -17.53 9.61
CA LEU A 272 -4.14 -16.45 8.63
C LEU A 272 -3.39 -15.17 9.05
N ARG A 273 -3.48 -14.79 10.33
CA ARG A 273 -2.84 -13.56 10.85
C ARG A 273 -1.31 -13.62 10.74
N ALA A 274 -0.71 -14.77 11.01
CA ALA A 274 0.74 -14.91 11.06
C ALA A 274 1.41 -15.07 9.69
N ASN A 275 0.65 -15.45 8.65
CA ASN A 275 1.21 -15.81 7.34
C ASN A 275 0.71 -14.87 6.23
N TYR A 276 1.39 -13.74 6.04
CA TYR A 276 1.04 -12.77 4.98
C TYR A 276 1.13 -13.34 3.55
N PRO A 277 2.14 -14.15 3.17
CA PRO A 277 2.14 -14.80 1.84
C PRO A 277 0.92 -15.71 1.62
N PHE A 278 0.44 -16.36 2.68
CA PHE A 278 -0.79 -17.13 2.60
C PHE A 278 -2.03 -16.24 2.42
N ARG A 279 -2.11 -15.10 3.10
CA ARG A 279 -3.21 -14.13 2.88
C ARG A 279 -3.21 -13.59 1.45
N LEU A 280 -2.04 -13.36 0.85
CA LEU A 280 -1.91 -12.96 -0.54
C LEU A 280 -2.46 -14.05 -1.49
N LEU A 281 -2.05 -15.31 -1.29
CA LEU A 281 -2.64 -16.44 -2.02
C LEU A 281 -4.17 -16.49 -1.83
N LEU A 282 -4.64 -16.28 -0.60
CA LEU A 282 -6.06 -16.29 -0.28
C LEU A 282 -6.81 -15.18 -1.04
N ALA A 283 -6.19 -14.01 -1.25
CA ALA A 283 -6.76 -12.93 -2.06
C ALA A 283 -6.92 -13.32 -3.55
N PHE A 284 -6.10 -14.24 -4.07
CA PHE A 284 -6.27 -14.79 -5.43
C PHE A 284 -7.45 -15.76 -5.53
N HIS A 285 -7.69 -16.54 -4.48
CA HIS A 285 -8.82 -17.47 -4.41
C HIS A 285 -10.15 -16.79 -4.07
N LEU A 286 -10.09 -15.73 -3.27
CA LEU A 286 -11.23 -15.01 -2.73
C LEU A 286 -11.19 -13.53 -3.14
N PRO A 287 -11.19 -13.22 -4.44
CA PRO A 287 -11.06 -11.86 -4.89
C PRO A 287 -12.22 -11.02 -4.33
N SER A 288 -11.88 -9.83 -3.86
CA SER A 288 -12.82 -8.81 -3.33
C SER A 288 -13.43 -9.19 -1.98
N THR A 289 -12.94 -10.26 -1.35
CA THR A 289 -13.24 -10.56 0.04
C THR A 289 -12.38 -9.67 0.93
N GLN A 290 -12.99 -9.05 1.92
CA GLN A 290 -12.32 -8.21 2.91
C GLN A 290 -11.97 -9.03 4.15
N LEU A 291 -10.83 -8.74 4.77
CA LEU A 291 -10.43 -9.30 6.06
C LEU A 291 -10.59 -8.22 7.13
N VAL A 292 -11.46 -8.46 8.10
CA VAL A 292 -11.81 -7.50 9.15
C VAL A 292 -11.59 -8.13 10.52
N TYR A 293 -10.99 -7.37 11.44
CA TYR A 293 -10.90 -7.78 12.84
C TYR A 293 -12.13 -7.31 13.60
N HIS A 294 -12.70 -8.22 14.39
CA HIS A 294 -13.81 -7.93 15.30
C HIS A 294 -13.31 -8.10 16.73
N VAL A 295 -13.75 -7.22 17.61
CA VAL A 295 -13.57 -7.36 19.06
C VAL A 295 -14.96 -7.39 19.66
N ASP A 296 -15.28 -8.42 20.43
CA ASP A 296 -16.56 -8.47 21.14
C ASP A 296 -16.51 -7.67 22.46
N ASP A 297 -17.67 -7.53 23.12
CA ASP A 297 -17.78 -6.78 24.38
C ASP A 297 -16.91 -7.37 25.51
N ALA A 298 -16.49 -8.64 25.39
CA ALA A 298 -15.58 -9.29 26.33
C ALA A 298 -14.10 -9.06 25.97
N GLY A 299 -13.80 -8.30 24.92
CA GLY A 299 -12.44 -8.04 24.44
C GLY A 299 -11.85 -9.18 23.60
N THR A 300 -12.63 -10.19 23.24
CA THR A 300 -12.15 -11.32 22.44
C THR A 300 -12.03 -10.89 20.99
N MET A 301 -10.82 -11.04 20.43
CA MET A 301 -10.58 -10.75 19.02
C MET A 301 -11.01 -11.92 18.14
N ALA A 302 -11.56 -11.62 16.97
CA ALA A 302 -11.86 -12.56 15.91
C ALA A 302 -11.45 -12.00 14.55
N LEU A 303 -11.10 -12.89 13.62
CA LEU A 303 -10.88 -12.56 12.23
C LEU A 303 -12.14 -12.92 11.44
N GLN A 304 -12.60 -12.01 10.59
CA GLN A 304 -13.74 -12.24 9.70
C GLN A 304 -13.32 -12.04 8.25
N LEU A 305 -13.65 -13.01 7.40
CA LEU A 305 -13.68 -12.83 5.95
C LEU A 305 -15.09 -12.38 5.56
N GLN A 306 -15.19 -11.32 4.77
CA GLN A 306 -16.47 -10.73 4.37
C GLN A 306 -16.50 -10.45 2.87
N ARG A 307 -17.50 -11.01 2.18
CA ARG A 307 -17.74 -10.82 0.75
C ARG A 307 -18.72 -9.68 0.51
N ALA A 308 -18.68 -9.14 -0.70
CA ALA A 308 -19.56 -8.04 -1.13
C ALA A 308 -21.05 -8.43 -1.21
N ASP A 309 -21.36 -9.72 -1.33
CA ASP A 309 -22.73 -10.27 -1.33
C ASP A 309 -23.35 -10.35 0.09
N GLY A 310 -22.61 -9.96 1.12
CA GLY A 310 -23.03 -10.05 2.52
C GLY A 310 -22.70 -11.37 3.21
N SER A 311 -22.12 -12.35 2.48
CA SER A 311 -21.62 -13.60 3.05
C SER A 311 -20.37 -13.35 3.90
N TRP A 312 -20.23 -14.06 5.01
CA TRP A 312 -19.09 -13.93 5.91
C TRP A 312 -18.78 -15.21 6.67
N ALA A 313 -17.50 -15.36 7.04
CA ALA A 313 -17.01 -16.43 7.92
C ALA A 313 -16.10 -15.81 8.98
N ARG A 314 -16.37 -16.09 10.26
CA ARG A 314 -15.65 -15.54 11.41
C ARG A 314 -15.03 -16.66 12.22
N ALA A 315 -13.74 -16.52 12.51
CA ALA A 315 -12.99 -17.42 13.37
C ALA A 315 -12.40 -16.64 14.55
N PRO A 316 -12.55 -17.12 15.79
CA PRO A 316 -11.95 -16.47 16.95
C PRO A 316 -10.43 -16.56 16.87
N LEU A 317 -9.76 -15.53 17.38
CA LEU A 317 -8.31 -15.40 17.38
C LEU A 317 -7.74 -16.03 18.67
N THR A 318 -7.95 -17.34 18.81
CA THR A 318 -7.45 -18.13 19.95
C THR A 318 -6.01 -18.57 19.74
N ALA A 319 -5.23 -18.65 20.82
CA ALA A 319 -3.80 -18.96 20.75
C ALA A 319 -3.51 -20.41 20.33
N ASP A 320 -4.38 -21.38 20.64
CA ASP A 320 -4.09 -22.80 20.41
C ASP A 320 -5.30 -23.65 20.03
N GLY A 321 -5.09 -24.58 19.10
CA GLY A 321 -5.97 -25.72 18.81
C GLY A 321 -7.04 -25.48 17.73
N PRO A 322 -7.82 -26.54 17.41
CA PRO A 322 -8.90 -26.46 16.42
C PRO A 322 -9.93 -25.40 16.82
N ALA A 323 -10.22 -24.48 15.91
CA ALA A 323 -11.18 -23.41 16.14
C ALA A 323 -12.56 -23.78 15.59
N THR A 324 -13.60 -23.12 16.10
CA THR A 324 -14.94 -23.14 15.52
C THR A 324 -15.14 -21.86 14.71
N VAL A 325 -15.43 -22.02 13.43
CA VAL A 325 -15.77 -20.94 12.51
C VAL A 325 -17.28 -20.78 12.49
N THR A 326 -17.77 -19.55 12.59
CA THR A 326 -19.19 -19.18 12.46
C THR A 326 -19.42 -18.54 11.10
N TYR A 327 -20.54 -18.85 10.46
CA TYR A 327 -20.88 -18.39 9.11
C TYR A 327 -22.19 -17.62 9.09
N GLY A 328 -22.29 -16.65 8.20
CA GLY A 328 -23.55 -16.11 7.69
C GLY A 328 -23.52 -16.04 6.17
N GLY A 329 -24.59 -16.50 5.51
CA GLY A 329 -24.62 -16.62 4.05
C GLY A 329 -23.99 -17.94 3.59
N ASP A 330 -22.97 -17.89 2.72
CA ASP A 330 -22.30 -19.06 2.15
C ASP A 330 -21.45 -19.87 3.18
N PRO A 331 -21.86 -21.11 3.55
CA PRO A 331 -21.08 -21.95 4.48
C PRO A 331 -19.82 -22.55 3.83
N GLY A 332 -19.64 -22.40 2.52
CA GLY A 332 -18.50 -22.86 1.75
C GLY A 332 -17.24 -22.00 1.91
N LEU A 333 -17.38 -20.74 2.34
CA LEU A 333 -16.29 -19.74 2.35
C LEU A 333 -15.01 -20.23 3.06
N TRP A 334 -15.13 -20.87 4.24
CA TRP A 334 -13.93 -21.36 4.95
C TRP A 334 -13.37 -22.66 4.38
N ARG A 335 -14.15 -23.41 3.58
CA ARG A 335 -13.61 -24.58 2.87
C ARG A 335 -12.62 -24.15 1.80
N GLU A 336 -12.84 -22.99 1.19
CA GLU A 336 -11.90 -22.38 0.25
C GLU A 336 -10.60 -21.96 0.95
N VAL A 337 -10.69 -21.39 2.16
CA VAL A 337 -9.53 -21.11 3.02
C VAL A 337 -8.72 -22.38 3.30
N GLU A 338 -9.40 -23.46 3.71
CA GLU A 338 -8.74 -24.74 4.00
C GLU A 338 -8.13 -25.38 2.74
N ALA A 339 -8.78 -25.23 1.58
CA ALA A 339 -8.25 -25.72 0.31
C ALA A 339 -6.99 -24.95 -0.10
N ALA A 340 -7.02 -23.62 -0.02
CA ALA A 340 -5.85 -22.78 -0.26
C ALA A 340 -4.72 -23.11 0.72
N TRP A 341 -5.01 -23.33 2.00
CA TRP A 341 -4.02 -23.69 3.01
C TRP A 341 -3.33 -25.02 2.73
N ARG A 342 -4.11 -26.03 2.30
CA ARG A 342 -3.57 -27.33 1.86
C ARG A 342 -2.65 -27.18 0.66
N TRP A 343 -3.06 -26.41 -0.35
CA TRP A 343 -2.22 -26.14 -1.52
C TRP A 343 -0.93 -25.43 -1.10
N TRP A 344 -1.04 -24.35 -0.31
CA TRP A 344 0.10 -23.55 0.14
C TRP A 344 1.11 -24.40 0.93
N THR A 345 0.63 -25.25 1.82
CA THR A 345 1.49 -26.17 2.58
C THR A 345 2.15 -27.21 1.68
N HIS A 346 1.41 -27.79 0.72
CA HIS A 346 1.93 -28.77 -0.23
C HIS A 346 2.99 -28.16 -1.17
N ALA A 347 2.80 -26.90 -1.59
CA ALA A 347 3.73 -26.14 -2.42
C ALA A 347 4.97 -25.64 -1.65
N GLY A 348 5.17 -26.03 -0.40
CA GLY A 348 6.33 -25.61 0.40
C GLY A 348 6.21 -24.22 1.01
N ARG A 349 4.99 -23.72 1.20
CA ARG A 349 4.67 -22.41 1.78
C ARG A 349 5.32 -21.25 1.04
N PRO A 350 5.01 -21.09 -0.27
CA PRO A 350 5.66 -20.10 -1.10
C PRO A 350 5.55 -18.68 -0.53
N ALA A 351 6.65 -17.95 -0.64
CA ALA A 351 6.73 -16.53 -0.31
C ALA A 351 6.05 -15.68 -1.41
N GLN A 352 5.74 -14.42 -1.09
CA GLN A 352 5.02 -13.54 -2.02
C GLN A 352 5.78 -13.32 -3.35
N ASP A 353 7.10 -13.23 -3.31
CA ASP A 353 7.95 -13.03 -4.49
C ASP A 353 8.03 -14.22 -5.45
N GLN A 354 7.43 -15.35 -5.07
CA GLN A 354 7.24 -16.53 -5.93
C GLN A 354 5.95 -16.46 -6.75
N PHE A 355 5.19 -15.36 -6.66
CA PHE A 355 4.03 -15.10 -7.49
C PHE A 355 4.33 -14.01 -8.54
N ALA A 356 3.98 -14.29 -9.78
CA ALA A 356 4.04 -13.38 -10.90
C ALA A 356 2.68 -12.73 -11.14
N TYR A 357 2.65 -11.42 -11.35
CA TYR A 357 1.46 -10.67 -11.73
C TYR A 357 1.54 -10.30 -13.21
N VAL A 358 0.46 -10.53 -13.94
CA VAL A 358 0.37 -10.29 -15.38
C VAL A 358 -0.92 -9.54 -15.71
N LEU A 359 -0.77 -8.36 -16.31
CA LEU A 359 -1.84 -7.64 -16.99
C LEU A 359 -1.66 -7.82 -18.50
N GLU A 360 -2.64 -8.47 -19.12
CA GLU A 360 -2.73 -8.65 -20.56
C GLU A 360 -3.17 -7.35 -21.26
N ALA A 361 -2.85 -7.24 -22.55
CA ALA A 361 -3.17 -6.05 -23.36
C ALA A 361 -4.69 -5.81 -23.50
N ASP A 362 -5.51 -6.84 -23.30
CA ASP A 362 -6.97 -6.74 -23.30
C ASP A 362 -7.58 -6.51 -21.90
N GLY A 363 -6.74 -6.18 -20.92
CA GLY A 363 -7.17 -5.84 -19.57
C GLY A 363 -7.36 -7.02 -18.64
N ARG A 364 -7.23 -8.27 -19.12
CA ARG A 364 -7.30 -9.44 -18.23
C ARG A 364 -6.09 -9.48 -17.30
N VAL A 365 -6.35 -9.69 -16.01
CA VAL A 365 -5.31 -9.85 -15.00
C VAL A 365 -5.27 -11.29 -14.53
N HIS A 366 -4.07 -11.84 -14.39
CA HIS A 366 -3.89 -13.13 -13.75
C HIS A 366 -2.58 -13.17 -12.95
N VAL A 367 -2.56 -14.04 -11.95
CA VAL A 367 -1.39 -14.34 -11.12
C VAL A 367 -0.92 -15.76 -11.42
N ARG A 368 0.39 -15.97 -11.40
CA ARG A 368 1.00 -17.29 -11.59
C ARG A 368 1.99 -17.61 -10.47
N HIS A 369 1.93 -18.80 -9.92
CA HIS A 369 3.00 -19.31 -9.09
C HIS A 369 4.17 -19.67 -10.00
N ILE A 370 5.33 -19.04 -9.78
CA ILE A 370 6.48 -19.11 -10.69
C ILE A 370 7.05 -20.53 -10.79
N PRO A 371 7.22 -21.29 -9.68
CA PRO A 371 7.83 -22.62 -9.74
C PRO A 371 7.01 -23.69 -10.49
N ASP A 372 5.69 -23.76 -10.29
CA ASP A 372 4.85 -24.85 -10.83
C ASP A 372 3.85 -24.39 -11.92
N GLY A 373 3.72 -23.09 -12.14
CA GLY A 373 2.85 -22.51 -13.15
C GLY A 373 1.36 -22.48 -12.79
N ALA A 374 0.97 -22.80 -11.55
CA ALA A 374 -0.41 -22.65 -11.08
C ALA A 374 -0.89 -21.21 -11.35
N ARG A 375 -2.13 -21.07 -11.79
CA ARG A 375 -2.68 -19.79 -12.29
C ARG A 375 -4.01 -19.47 -11.62
N TRP A 376 -4.18 -18.19 -11.30
CA TRP A 376 -5.42 -17.61 -10.80
C TRP A 376 -5.78 -16.40 -11.65
N ASP A 377 -6.96 -16.42 -12.26
CA ASP A 377 -7.49 -15.26 -12.97
C ASP A 377 -8.14 -14.30 -11.96
N LEU A 378 -7.72 -13.04 -11.99
CA LEU A 378 -8.28 -12.00 -11.12
C LEU A 378 -9.42 -11.29 -11.86
N PRO A 379 -10.50 -10.91 -11.17
CA PRO A 379 -11.59 -10.17 -11.81
C PRO A 379 -11.07 -8.82 -12.31
N ALA A 380 -11.62 -8.36 -13.44
CA ALA A 380 -11.44 -6.99 -13.86
C ALA A 380 -12.00 -6.07 -12.77
N ARG A 381 -11.17 -5.17 -12.25
CA ARG A 381 -11.60 -4.13 -11.30
C ARG A 381 -11.49 -2.79 -12.01
N ALA A 382 -12.61 -2.07 -12.03
CA ALA A 382 -12.71 -0.71 -12.57
C ALA A 382 -12.13 0.29 -11.57
#